data_AF-A0A1C5ZRE0-F1
#
_entry.id   AF-A0A1C5ZRE0-F1
#
_cell.length_a   1.000
_cell.length_b   1.000
_cell.length_c   1.000
_cell.angle_alpha   90.00
_cell.angle_beta   90.00
_cell.angle_gamma   90.00
#
_symmetry.space_group_name_H-M   'P 1'
#
loop_
_entity.id
_entity.type
_entity.pdbx_description
1 polymer ?
#
loop_
_entity_poly.entity_id
_entity_poly.type
_entity_poly.pdbx_seq_one_letter_code
_entity_poly.pdbx_strand_id
1 'polypeptide(L)'
;MRIFIYAPETYRVQKVMEVYGDTREEAVKNIRRSDEARAAYYHSISDANWGEAHNYDLLLDSSIGVEASAEAICGFIRCTHENQVKMKYAG
;
A
#
# COMPACT_ATOMS: atom_id res chain seq x y z
N MET A 1 12.33 -2.68 -3.92
CA MET A 1 11.05 -2.13 -4.38
C MET A 1 10.10 -2.06 -3.20
N ARG A 2 9.67 -0.86 -2.85
CA ARG A 2 8.82 -0.53 -1.70
C ARG A 2 7.51 0.01 -2.25
N ILE A 3 6.39 -0.63 -1.91
CA ILE A 3 5.08 -0.26 -2.42
C ILE A 3 4.18 0.05 -1.22
N PHE A 4 3.53 1.20 -1.25
CA PHE A 4 2.54 1.59 -0.25
C PHE A 4 1.14 1.45 -0.84
N ILE A 5 0.33 0.57 -0.26
CA ILE A 5 -1.05 0.33 -0.69
C ILE A 5 -1.98 1.04 0.29
N TYR A 6 -2.85 1.88 -0.25
CA TYR A 6 -3.88 2.58 0.52
C TYR A 6 -5.22 2.50 -0.21
N ALA A 7 -6.29 2.92 0.45
CA ALA A 7 -7.61 3.10 -0.15
C ALA A 7 -8.43 4.06 0.72
N PRO A 8 -9.50 4.69 0.19
CA PRO A 8 -10.42 5.49 0.98
C PRO A 8 -10.94 4.72 2.20
N GLU A 9 -11.12 5.41 3.34
CA GLU A 9 -11.59 4.79 4.59
C GLU A 9 -12.90 4.02 4.39
N THR A 10 -13.83 4.56 3.60
CA THR A 10 -15.12 3.92 3.28
C THR A 10 -14.95 2.56 2.59
N TYR A 11 -14.04 2.48 1.61
CA TYR A 11 -13.72 1.23 0.91
C TYR A 11 -13.13 0.20 1.88
N ARG A 12 -12.18 0.64 2.71
CA ARG A 12 -11.53 -0.23 3.70
C ARG A 12 -12.51 -0.76 4.73
N VAL A 13 -13.41 0.09 5.24
CA VAL A 13 -14.45 -0.28 6.21
C VAL A 13 -15.37 -1.34 5.61
N GLN A 14 -15.89 -1.11 4.40
CA GLN A 14 -16.71 -2.09 3.69
C GLN A 14 -15.99 -3.43 3.56
N LYS A 15 -14.72 -3.40 3.14
CA LYS A 15 -13.92 -4.63 2.98
C LYS A 15 -13.70 -5.38 4.28
N VAL A 16 -13.43 -4.67 5.38
CA VAL A 16 -13.25 -5.29 6.70
C VAL A 16 -14.55 -5.92 7.19
N MET A 17 -15.69 -5.25 7.01
CA MET A 17 -17.00 -5.81 7.34
C MET A 17 -17.30 -7.07 6.51
N GLU A 18 -17.02 -7.04 5.20
CA GLU A 18 -17.22 -8.20 4.31
C GLU A 18 -16.35 -9.41 4.69
N VAL A 19 -15.08 -9.17 5.02
CA VAL A 19 -14.09 -10.23 5.24
C VAL A 19 -14.17 -10.81 6.66
N TYR A 20 -14.36 -9.96 7.66
CA TYR A 20 -14.28 -10.34 9.07
C TYR A 20 -15.65 -10.42 9.76
N GLY A 21 -16.71 -9.90 9.14
CA GLY A 21 -18.06 -9.86 9.74
C GLY A 21 -18.23 -8.78 10.80
N ASP A 22 -17.26 -7.86 10.92
CA ASP A 22 -17.29 -6.73 11.86
C ASP A 22 -18.53 -5.84 11.63
N THR A 23 -19.05 -5.24 12.70
CA THR A 23 -19.92 -4.06 12.57
C THR A 23 -19.14 -2.88 11.99
N ARG A 24 -19.86 -1.85 11.51
CA ARG A 24 -19.21 -0.65 10.97
C ARG A 24 -18.33 0.04 12.02
N GLU A 25 -18.81 0.12 13.26
CA GLU A 25 -18.12 0.74 14.38
C GLU A 25 -16.84 -0.02 14.74
N GLU A 26 -16.89 -1.36 14.76
CA GLU A 26 -15.73 -2.21 14.98
C GLU A 26 -14.72 -2.08 13.84
N ALA A 27 -15.18 -2.11 12.58
CA ALA A 27 -14.33 -1.99 11.41
C ALA A 27 -13.55 -0.65 11.41
N VAL A 28 -14.22 0.47 11.67
CA VAL A 28 -13.58 1.79 11.77
C VAL A 28 -12.55 1.81 12.90
N LYS A 29 -12.90 1.29 14.08
CA LYS A 29 -11.99 1.24 15.24
C LYS A 29 -10.76 0.38 14.95
N ASN A 30 -10.98 -0.78 14.31
CA ASN A 30 -9.92 -1.72 13.95
C ASN A 30 -8.97 -1.11 12.92
N ILE A 31 -9.50 -0.43 11.89
CA ILE A 31 -8.71 0.29 10.89
C ILE A 31 -7.83 1.35 11.54
N ARG A 32 -8.41 2.25 12.35
CA ARG A 32 -7.65 3.34 13.00
C ARG A 32 -6.56 2.81 13.90
N ARG A 33 -6.88 1.84 14.77
CA ARG A 33 -5.90 1.20 15.65
C ARG A 33 -4.77 0.54 14.87
N SER A 34 -5.10 -0.11 13.75
CA SER A 34 -4.12 -0.78 12.91
C SER A 34 -3.21 0.20 12.19
N ASP A 35 -3.75 1.33 11.72
CA ASP A 35 -2.99 2.41 11.08
C ASP A 35 -2.07 3.13 12.07
N GLU A 36 -2.55 3.47 13.25
CA GLU A 36 -1.75 4.04 14.34
C GLU A 36 -0.58 3.13 14.73
N ALA A 37 -0.86 1.83 14.89
CA ALA A 37 0.17 0.85 15.21
C ALA A 37 1.23 0.71 14.10
N ARG A 38 0.81 0.71 12.83
CA ARG A 38 1.75 0.67 11.69
C ARG A 38 2.58 1.93 11.59
N ALA A 39 1.99 3.10 11.78
CA ALA A 39 2.69 4.38 11.75
C ALA A 39 3.76 4.43 12.86
N ALA A 40 3.39 4.08 14.09
CA ALA A 40 4.31 4.06 15.22
C ALA A 40 5.46 3.07 15.03
N TYR A 41 5.15 1.84 14.57
CA TYR A 41 6.17 0.84 14.28
C TYR A 41 7.11 1.25 13.14
N TYR A 42 6.57 1.77 12.04
CA TYR A 42 7.37 2.19 10.90
C TYR A 42 8.31 3.34 11.29
N HIS A 43 7.80 4.31 12.03
CA HIS A 43 8.60 5.44 12.51
C HIS A 43 9.71 4.97 13.46
N SER A 44 9.42 4.07 14.41
CA SER A 44 10.43 3.63 15.39
C SER A 44 11.61 2.87 14.78
N ILE A 45 11.42 2.24 13.61
CA ILE A 45 12.48 1.47 12.94
C ILE A 45 13.18 2.22 11.81
N SER A 46 12.54 3.24 11.22
CA SER A 46 13.04 3.92 10.02
C SER A 46 13.28 5.42 10.18
N ASP A 47 12.83 6.00 11.30
CA ASP A 47 12.77 7.46 11.53
C ASP A 47 11.96 8.22 10.46
N ALA A 48 11.15 7.50 9.67
CA ALA A 48 10.41 8.02 8.54
C ALA A 48 8.90 7.93 8.76
N ASN A 49 8.12 8.76 8.07
CA ASN A 49 6.67 8.76 8.20
C ASN A 49 6.04 7.69 7.30
N TRP A 50 5.11 6.92 7.88
CA TRP A 50 4.34 5.92 7.14
C TRP A 50 3.42 6.59 6.11
N GLY A 51 3.45 6.11 4.87
CA GLY A 51 2.67 6.67 3.75
C GLY A 51 3.25 7.92 3.10
N GLU A 52 4.41 8.43 3.54
CA GLU A 52 5.08 9.56 2.88
C GLU A 52 5.71 9.13 1.55
N ALA A 53 5.40 9.84 0.47
CA ALA A 53 5.70 9.41 -0.91
C ALA A 53 7.18 9.10 -1.16
N HIS A 54 8.09 9.89 -0.60
CA HIS A 54 9.54 9.72 -0.77
C HIS A 54 10.08 8.41 -0.18
N ASN A 55 9.32 7.76 0.70
CA ASN A 55 9.72 6.51 1.35
C ASN A 55 9.40 5.26 0.51
N TYR A 56 8.71 5.43 -0.62
CA TYR A 56 8.24 4.34 -1.46
C TYR A 56 8.55 4.59 -2.94
N ASP A 57 8.58 3.51 -3.71
CA ASP A 57 8.80 3.57 -5.15
C ASP A 57 7.45 3.67 -5.90
N LEU A 58 6.36 3.19 -5.27
CA LEU A 58 4.99 3.26 -5.79
C LEU A 58 3.97 3.44 -4.65
N LEU A 59 3.04 4.37 -4.81
CA LEU A 59 1.84 4.53 -3.99
C LEU A 59 0.63 4.11 -4.82
N LEU A 60 -0.18 3.18 -4.31
CA LEU A 60 -1.30 2.61 -5.06
C LEU A 60 -2.60 2.68 -4.25
N ASP A 61 -3.61 3.33 -4.83
CA ASP A 61 -4.99 3.24 -4.33
C ASP A 61 -5.61 1.93 -4.81
N SER A 62 -5.88 1.01 -3.87
CA SER A 62 -6.43 -0.32 -4.16
C SER A 62 -7.95 -0.34 -4.31
N SER A 63 -8.63 0.81 -4.21
CA SER A 63 -10.07 0.90 -4.48
C SER A 63 -10.45 0.57 -5.93
N ILE A 64 -9.45 0.51 -6.82
CA ILE A 64 -9.59 -0.01 -8.20
C ILE A 64 -9.84 -1.53 -8.27
N GLY A 65 -9.76 -2.25 -7.15
CA GLY A 65 -9.95 -3.71 -7.07
C GLY A 65 -8.65 -4.50 -7.02
N VAL A 66 -8.74 -5.75 -6.58
CA VAL A 66 -7.58 -6.62 -6.29
C VAL A 66 -6.80 -6.94 -7.57
N GLU A 67 -7.50 -7.33 -8.63
CA GLU A 67 -6.92 -7.75 -9.90
C GLU A 67 -6.22 -6.57 -10.61
N ALA A 68 -6.91 -5.43 -10.69
CA ALA A 68 -6.34 -4.21 -11.27
C ALA A 68 -5.13 -3.69 -10.46
N SER A 69 -5.19 -3.79 -9.13
CA SER A 69 -4.06 -3.44 -8.27
C SER A 69 -2.86 -4.36 -8.51
N ALA A 70 -3.09 -5.67 -8.63
CA ALA A 70 -2.05 -6.64 -8.91
C ALA A 70 -1.41 -6.40 -10.30
N GLU A 71 -2.22 -6.10 -11.30
CA GLU A 71 -1.74 -5.77 -12.64
C GLU A 71 -0.87 -4.50 -12.64
N ALA A 72 -1.30 -3.44 -11.94
CA ALA A 72 -0.54 -2.20 -11.82
C ALA A 72 0.83 -2.43 -11.15
N ILE A 73 0.87 -3.21 -10.07
CA ILE A 73 2.11 -3.57 -9.38
C ILE A 73 3.03 -4.37 -10.31
N CYS A 74 2.51 -5.40 -10.97
CA CYS A 74 3.29 -6.20 -11.91
C CYS A 74 3.81 -5.37 -13.09
N GLY A 75 3.02 -4.43 -13.60
CA GLY A 75 3.43 -3.49 -14.64
C GLY A 75 4.60 -2.61 -14.21
N PHE A 76 4.50 -2.00 -13.03
CA PHE A 76 5.57 -1.20 -12.45
C PHE A 76 6.87 -2.00 -12.27
N ILE A 77 6.78 -3.24 -11.81
CA ILE A 77 7.93 -4.14 -11.64
C ILE A 77 8.61 -4.44 -12.98
N ARG A 78 7.84 -4.71 -14.04
CA ARG A 78 8.39 -4.97 -15.37
C ARG A 78 9.15 -3.75 -15.92
N CYS A 79 8.54 -2.57 -15.85
CA CYS A 79 9.14 -1.32 -16.34
C CYS A 79 10.46 -0.99 -15.60
N THR A 80 10.50 -1.20 -14.28
CA THR A 80 11.71 -0.96 -13.49
C THR A 80 12.82 -1.96 -13.81
N HIS A 81 12.50 -3.24 -13.99
CA HIS A 81 13.48 -4.26 -14.38
C HIS A 81 14.09 -3.99 -15.76
N GLU A 82 13.27 -3.69 -16.76
CA GLU A 82 13.73 -3.38 -18.12
C GLU A 82 14.66 -2.15 -18.15
N ASN A 83 14.33 -1.11 -17.38
CA ASN A 83 15.18 0.08 -17.28
C ASN A 83 16.52 -0.23 -16.61
N GLN A 84 16.55 -1.04 -15.56
CA GLN A 84 17.80 -1.46 -14.92
C GLN A 84 18.69 -2.28 -15.86
N VAL A 85 18.09 -3.18 -16.64
CA VAL A 85 18.82 -3.97 -17.66
C VAL A 85 19.39 -3.06 -18.73
N LYS A 86 18.59 -2.17 -19.33
CA LYS A 86 19.07 -1.23 -20.36
C LYS A 86 20.23 -0.37 -19.87
N MET A 87 20.15 0.18 -18.65
CA MET A 87 21.21 0.99 -18.08
C MET A 87 22.51 0.20 -17.81
N LYS A 88 22.40 -1.09 -17.48
CA LYS A 88 23.56 -1.95 -17.20
C LYS A 88 24.38 -2.29 -18.45
N TYR A 89 23.76 -2.28 -19.63
CA TYR A 89 24.40 -2.67 -20.89
C TYR A 89 24.56 -1.52 -21.88
N ALA A 90 24.29 -0.27 -21.46
CA ALA A 90 24.45 0.94 -22.25
C ALA A 90 25.83 1.61 -22.06
N GLY A 91 26.79 0.93 -21.41
CA GLY A 91 28.15 1.40 -21.15
C GLY A 91 29.21 0.47 -21.71
#